data_AF-A0A2H6EML1-F1
#
_entry.id   AF-A0A2H6EML1-F1
#
_cell.length_a   1.000
_cell.length_b   1.000
_cell.length_c   1.000
_cell.angle_alpha   90.00
_cell.angle_beta   90.00
_cell.angle_gamma   90.00
#
_symmetry.space_group_name_H-M   'P 1'
#
loop_
_entity.id
_entity.type
_entity.pdbx_description
1 polymer ?
#
loop_
_entity_poly.entity_id
_entity_poly.type
_entity_poly.pdbx_seq_one_letter_code
_entity_poly.pdbx_strand_id
1 'polypeptide(L)' 'MTNSEDPLQNKIHLHGEVIELFDDGNITFAKIKFREAIYQIKSSKLKRVHLGDFVNIESILNLDSIEENFNN' A
#
# COMPACT_ATOMS: atom_id res chain seq x y z
N MET A 1 13.10 -25.86 21.88
CA MET A 1 13.32 -25.23 20.56
C MET A 1 11.97 -25.21 19.87
N THR A 2 11.27 -24.08 19.88
CA THR A 2 10.00 -23.92 19.15
C THR A 2 10.33 -23.40 17.77
N ASN A 3 10.21 -24.27 16.76
CA ASN A 3 10.17 -23.85 15.36
C ASN A 3 8.85 -23.11 15.16
N SER A 4 8.92 -21.77 15.14
CA SER A 4 7.87 -20.94 14.57
C SER A 4 8.22 -20.70 13.11
N GLU A 5 7.85 -21.66 12.25
CA GLU A 5 7.65 -21.33 10.83
C GLU A 5 6.37 -20.51 10.79
N ASP A 6 6.50 -19.18 10.98
CA ASP A 6 5.41 -18.26 10.65
C ASP A 6 5.00 -18.53 9.19
N PRO A 7 3.71 -18.79 8.92
CA PRO A 7 3.26 -19.07 7.56
C PRO A 7 3.67 -17.91 6.66
N LEU A 8 4.15 -18.23 5.44
CA LEU A 8 4.52 -17.26 4.41
C LEU A 8 3.47 -16.16 4.37
N GLN A 9 3.81 -15.00 4.95
CA GLN A 9 2.99 -13.81 4.86
C GLN A 9 2.85 -13.51 3.36
N ASN A 10 1.60 -13.50 2.86
CA ASN A 10 1.30 -13.36 1.44
C ASN A 10 1.82 -12.02 0.92
N LYS A 11 3.07 -12.05 0.44
CA LYS A 11 3.74 -10.92 -0.20
C LYS A 11 3.12 -10.72 -1.58
N ILE A 12 2.63 -9.52 -1.81
CA ILE A 12 2.10 -9.07 -3.09
C ILE A 12 3.04 -8.03 -3.68
N HIS A 13 3.14 -8.04 -5.00
CA HIS A 13 3.87 -7.03 -5.77
C HIS A 13 2.85 -6.19 -6.52
N LEU A 14 2.83 -4.89 -6.25
CA LEU A 14 1.93 -3.94 -6.89
C LEU A 14 2.74 -2.93 -7.70
N HIS A 15 2.28 -2.65 -8.92
CA HIS A 15 2.86 -1.62 -9.79
C HIS A 15 1.80 -0.56 -10.09
N GLY A 16 2.09 0.70 -9.78
CA GLY A 16 1.11 1.77 -9.92
C GLY A 16 1.73 3.15 -10.09
N GLU A 17 0.90 4.09 -10.50
CA GLU A 17 1.25 5.49 -10.73
C GLU A 17 0.87 6.32 -9.50
N VAL A 18 1.75 7.22 -9.08
CA VAL A 18 1.49 8.14 -7.97
C VAL A 18 0.62 9.28 -8.49
N ILE A 19 -0.62 9.36 -7.99
CA ILE A 19 -1.62 10.33 -8.47
C ILE A 19 -1.91 11.45 -7.48
N GLU A 20 -1.54 11.29 -6.21
CA GLU A 20 -1.55 12.36 -5.21
C GLU A 20 -0.42 12.13 -4.19
N LEU A 21 0.19 13.22 -3.72
CA LEU A 21 1.19 13.23 -2.66
C LEU A 21 0.84 14.27 -1.61
N PHE A 22 0.93 13.87 -0.35
CA PHE A 22 0.75 14.75 0.80
C PHE A 22 1.87 14.48 1.80
N ASP A 23 2.57 15.54 2.22
CA ASP A 23 3.65 15.45 3.21
C ASP A 23 3.27 16.26 4.46
N ASP A 24 3.28 15.60 5.61
CA ASP A 24 3.03 16.19 6.93
C ASP A 24 4.34 16.37 7.73
N GLY A 25 5.49 16.38 7.05
CA GLY A 25 6.84 16.56 7.60
C GLY A 25 7.45 15.29 8.21
N ASN A 26 6.65 14.57 9.01
CA ASN A 26 7.07 13.31 9.62
C ASN A 26 6.79 12.12 8.72
N ILE A 27 5.66 12.14 8.00
CA ILE A 27 5.19 11.02 7.19
C ILE A 27 4.60 11.52 5.89
N THR A 28 5.01 10.90 4.78
CA THR A 28 4.46 11.14 3.45
C THR A 28 3.37 10.11 3.17
N PHE A 29 2.27 10.60 2.64
CA PHE A 29 1.13 9.84 2.14
C PHE A 29 1.11 9.96 0.62
N ALA A 30 0.93 8.83 -0.07
CA ALA A 30 0.75 8.80 -1.52
C ALA A 30 -0.55 8.06 -1.85
N LYS A 31 -1.37 8.62 -2.74
CA LYS A 31 -2.38 7.80 -3.43
C LYS A 31 -1.76 7.24 -4.68
N ILE A 32 -1.81 5.92 -4.82
CA ILE A 32 -1.22 5.22 -5.93
C ILE A 32 -2.34 4.49 -6.67
N LYS A 33 -2.43 4.81 -7.95
CA LYS A 33 -3.37 4.20 -8.88
C LYS A 33 -2.75 2.94 -9.45
N PHE A 34 -3.34 1.81 -9.08
CA PHE A 34 -3.08 0.51 -9.69
C PHE A 34 -4.12 0.25 -10.78
N ARG A 35 -3.98 -0.89 -11.48
CA ARG A 35 -4.86 -1.25 -12.60
C ARG A 35 -6.35 -1.27 -12.22
N GLU A 36 -6.67 -1.77 -11.03
CA GLU A 36 -8.05 -2.06 -10.61
C GLU A 36 -8.52 -1.23 -9.41
N ALA A 37 -7.61 -0.53 -8.73
CA ALA A 37 -7.91 0.18 -7.50
C ALA A 37 -6.94 1.35 -7.27
N ILE A 38 -7.35 2.27 -6.41
CA ILE A 38 -6.49 3.31 -5.86
C ILE A 38 -6.30 3.01 -4.38
N TYR A 39 -5.05 2.90 -3.93
CA TYR A 39 -4.75 2.74 -2.52
C TYR A 39 -4.00 3.96 -1.99
N GLN A 40 -4.31 4.34 -0.75
CA GLN A 40 -3.53 5.31 0.00
C GLN A 40 -2.44 4.57 0.78
N ILE A 41 -1.18 4.93 0.55
CA ILE A 41 -0.02 4.33 1.19
C ILE A 41 0.67 5.38 2.05
N LYS A 42 0.97 4.99 3.29
CA LYS A 42 1.65 5.81 4.29
C LYS A 42 3.03 5.23 4.55
N SER A 43 4.10 5.95 4.23
CA SER A 43 5.47 5.46 4.43
C SER A 43 6.49 6.59 4.42
N SER A 44 7.49 6.51 5.30
CA SER A 44 8.64 7.44 5.30
C SER A 44 9.55 7.26 4.08
N LYS A 45 9.46 6.12 3.38
CA LYS A 45 10.23 5.84 2.16
C LYS A 45 9.69 6.60 0.93
N LEU A 46 8.49 7.18 1.02
CA LEU A 46 7.86 7.94 -0.07
C LEU A 46 8.45 9.35 -0.24
N LYS A 47 9.34 9.82 0.65
CA LYS A 47 9.95 11.16 0.59
C LYS A 47 10.71 11.51 -0.71
N ARG A 48 11.00 10.52 -1.56
CA ARG A 48 11.73 10.69 -2.83
C ARG A 48 10.86 10.43 -4.07
N VAL A 49 9.58 10.18 -3.86
CA VAL A 49 8.61 9.88 -4.92
C VAL A 49 7.92 11.18 -5.33
N HIS A 50 7.68 11.35 -6.63
CA HIS A 50 7.02 12.51 -7.20
C HIS A 50 5.67 12.13 -7.82
N LEU A 51 4.86 13.15 -8.08
CA LEU A 51 3.59 12.99 -8.78
C LEU A 51 3.85 12.50 -10.21
N GLY A 52 3.14 11.46 -10.65
CA GLY A 52 3.32 10.82 -11.94
C GLY A 52 4.40 9.74 -11.98
N ASP A 53 5.16 9.55 -10.89
CA ASP A 53 6.13 8.45 -10.82
C ASP A 53 5.42 7.09 -10.82
N PHE A 54 6.02 6.12 -11.51
CA PHE A 54 5.62 4.72 -11.42
C PHE A 54 6.43 4.00 -10.34
N VAL A 55 5.74 3.36 -9.40
CA VAL A 55 6.36 2.70 -8.25
C VAL A 55 6.03 1.22 -8.20
N ASN A 56 7.02 0.44 -7.74
CA ASN A 56 6.87 -0.97 -7.41
C ASN A 56 6.82 -1.14 -5.89
N ILE A 57 5.78 -1.78 -5.39
CA ILE A 57 5.55 -1.97 -3.96
C ILE A 57 5.47 -3.46 -3.66
N GLU A 58 6.39 -3.93 -2.82
CA GLU A 58 6.27 -5.23 -2.15
C GLU A 58 5.59 -4.98 -0.81
N SER A 59 4.40 -5.58 -0.61
CA SER A 59 3.63 -5.44 0.62
C SER A 59 3.11 -6.79 1.07
N ILE A 60 2.81 -6.92 2.36
CA ILE A 60 2.08 -8.07 2.89
C ILE A 60 0.61 -7.69 2.92
N LEU A 61 -0.24 -8.48 2.28
CA LEU A 61 -1.68 -8.23 2.27
C LEU A 61 -2.28 -8.76 3.58
N ASN A 62 -2.57 -7.86 4.52
CA ASN A 62 -3.39 -8.16 5.69
C ASN A 62 -4.83 -7.73 5.40
N LEU A 63 -5.65 -8.69 4.93
CA LEU A 63 -7.09 -8.52 4.79
C LEU A 63 -7.75 -8.80 6.13
N ASP A 64 -7.66 -7.84 7.06
CA ASP A 64 -8.45 -7.88 8.28
C ASP A 64 -9.90 -7.52 7.91
N SER A 65 -10.61 -8.50 7.32
CA SER A 65 -12.06 -8.61 7.08
C SER A 65 -12.83 -7.30 6.80
N ILE A 66 -13.30 -7.13 5.57
CA ILE A 66 -14.28 -6.09 5.24
C ILE A 66 -15.66 -6.75 5.13
N GLU A 67 -16.54 -6.48 6.09
CA GLU A 67 -17.97 -6.79 6.01
C GLU A 67 -18.70 -5.52 5.54
N GLU A 68 -19.04 -5.46 4.26
CA GLU A 68 -19.75 -4.32 3.66
C GLU A 68 -21.24 -4.65 3.49
N ASN A 69 -22.12 -3.88 4.14
CA ASN A 69 -23.54 -3.89 3.85
C ASN A 69 -23.89 -2.64 3.04
N PHE A 70 -24.13 -2.83 1.74
CA PHE A 70 -24.65 -1.80 0.86
C PHE A 70 -26.18 -1.81 0.94
N ASN A 71 -26.77 -0.74 1.49
CA ASN A 71 -28.20 -0.47 1.35
C ASN A 71 -28.39 0.52 0.20
N ASN A 72 -29.20 0.14 -0.78
CA ASN A 72 -29.60 0.97 -1.92
C ASN A 72 -30.83 1.82 -1.53
#